data_AF-A0AAV2HZR8-F1
#
_entry.id   AF-A0AAV2HZR8-F1
#
_cell.length_a   1.000
_cell.length_b   1.000
_cell.length_c   1.000
_cell.angle_alpha   90.00
_cell.angle_beta   90.00
_cell.angle_gamma   90.00
#
_symmetry.space_group_name_H-M   'P 1'
#
loop_
_entity.id
_entity.type
_entity.pdbx_description
1 polymer ?
#
loop_
_entity_poly.entity_id
_entity_poly.type
_entity_poly.pdbx_seq_one_letter_code
_entity_poly.pdbx_strand_id
1 'polypeptide(L)'
;ENGAGNIALLNRRIPSEDDRKKMKELCDGQNCHVEAFSGDVTKMDKLRALFTHMKLKFKGNSLRGVFFAAAVLEDNMLFNMSSDQFKSVLSPKVKGAWNIHLLTKDMTLDYFVLYSSVT
;
A
#
# COMPACT_ATOMS: atom_id res chain seq x y z
N GLU A 1 11.33 -5.04 15.15
CA GLU A 1 12.71 -4.48 15.27
C GLU A 1 12.72 -2.98 15.58
N ASN A 2 12.12 -2.10 14.76
CA ASN A 2 12.19 -0.63 14.96
C ASN A 2 10.96 0.00 15.67
N GLY A 3 10.17 -0.80 16.40
CA GLY A 3 9.08 -0.29 17.26
C GLY A 3 7.79 0.13 16.55
N ALA A 4 7.60 -0.20 15.26
CA ALA A 4 6.32 0.03 14.59
C ALA A 4 5.20 -0.80 15.27
N GLY A 5 4.22 -0.11 15.84
CA GLY A 5 3.12 -0.76 16.58
C GLY A 5 2.00 -1.28 15.68
N ASN A 6 1.47 -0.44 14.78
CA ASN A 6 0.36 -0.81 13.90
C ASN A 6 0.81 -0.71 12.43
N ILE A 7 0.62 -1.78 11.66
CA ILE A 7 1.03 -1.86 10.26
C ILE A 7 -0.17 -2.26 9.41
N ALA A 8 -0.53 -1.40 8.44
CA ALA A 8 -1.56 -1.67 7.45
C ALA A 8 -0.91 -2.14 6.14
N LEU A 9 -1.20 -3.36 5.71
CA LEU A 9 -0.75 -3.88 4.41
C LEU A 9 -1.88 -3.74 3.39
N LEU A 10 -1.72 -2.85 2.41
CA LEU A 10 -2.69 -2.63 1.35
C LEU A 10 -2.28 -3.33 0.06
N ASN A 11 -3.09 -4.31 -0.37
CA ASN A 11 -2.91 -5.00 -1.66
C ASN A 11 -4.24 -5.13 -2.40
N ARG A 12 -4.21 -5.34 -3.72
CA ARG A 12 -5.44 -5.65 -4.48
C ARG A 12 -5.99 -7.05 -4.17
N ARG A 13 -5.12 -7.97 -3.76
CA ARG A 13 -5.45 -9.36 -3.45
C ARG A 13 -5.68 -9.50 -1.95
N ILE A 14 -6.63 -10.34 -1.58
CA ILE A 14 -6.81 -10.79 -0.20
C ILE A 14 -5.65 -11.74 0.12
N PRO A 15 -4.98 -11.60 1.27
CA PRO A 15 -3.92 -12.53 1.65
C PRO A 15 -4.46 -13.95 1.78
N SER A 16 -3.65 -14.91 1.33
CA SER A 16 -3.90 -16.34 1.55
C SER A 16 -3.76 -16.72 3.03
N GLU A 17 -4.19 -17.92 3.41
CA GLU A 17 -3.97 -18.42 4.78
C GLU A 17 -2.48 -18.50 5.12
N ASP A 18 -1.63 -18.87 4.17
CA ASP A 18 -0.17 -18.88 4.35
C ASP A 18 0.39 -17.47 4.56
N ASP A 19 -0.10 -16.47 3.82
CA ASP A 19 0.29 -15.07 4.02
C ASP A 19 -0.13 -14.58 5.40
N ARG A 20 -1.35 -14.92 5.84
CA ARG A 20 -1.87 -14.59 7.17
C ARG A 20 -1.02 -15.22 8.28
N LYS A 21 -0.61 -16.47 8.09
CA LYS A 21 0.27 -17.17 9.02
C LYS A 21 1.61 -16.44 9.14
N LYS A 22 2.25 -16.10 8.02
CA LYS A 22 3.51 -15.33 8.00
C LYS A 22 3.36 -13.96 8.66
N MET A 23 2.25 -13.26 8.40
CA MET A 23 1.97 -11.97 9.06
C MET A 23 1.87 -12.10 10.57
N LYS A 24 1.26 -13.18 11.07
CA LYS A 24 1.17 -13.46 12.51
C LYS A 24 2.55 -13.80 13.09
N GLU A 25 3.31 -14.67 12.42
CA GLU A 25 4.68 -15.03 12.83
C GLU A 25 5.60 -13.81 12.90
N LEU A 26 5.45 -12.82 12.00
CA LEU A 26 6.20 -11.55 12.05
C LEU A 26 5.89 -10.71 13.31
N CYS A 27 4.71 -10.88 13.90
CA CYS A 27 4.29 -10.15 15.10
C CYS A 27 4.51 -10.97 16.39
N ASP A 28 4.81 -12.26 16.29
CA ASP A 28 4.95 -13.12 17.47
C ASP A 28 6.13 -12.64 18.34
N GLY A 29 5.83 -12.39 19.61
CA GLY A 29 6.79 -11.84 20.58
C GLY A 29 7.14 -10.36 20.40
N GLN A 30 6.48 -9.64 19.48
CA GLN A 30 6.65 -8.20 19.28
C GLN A 30 5.39 -7.42 19.65
N ASN A 31 5.54 -6.16 20.06
CA ASN A 31 4.41 -5.24 20.22
C ASN A 31 4.01 -4.66 18.85
N CYS A 32 3.59 -5.53 17.94
CA CYS A 32 3.23 -5.20 16.56
C CYS A 32 1.88 -5.82 16.21
N HIS A 33 1.07 -5.09 15.45
CA HIS A 33 -0.20 -5.54 14.90
C HIS A 33 -0.24 -5.25 13.41
N VAL A 34 -0.14 -6.31 12.60
CA VAL A 34 -0.24 -6.23 11.15
C VAL A 34 -1.65 -6.63 10.72
N GLU A 35 -2.31 -5.76 9.95
CA GLU A 35 -3.61 -6.04 9.34
C GLU A 35 -3.52 -5.82 7.83
N ALA A 36 -4.09 -6.77 7.06
CA ALA A 36 -4.19 -6.66 5.62
C ALA A 36 -5.52 -6.07 5.18
N PHE A 37 -5.46 -5.17 4.21
CA PHE A 37 -6.59 -4.49 3.59
C PHE A 37 -6.56 -4.75 2.08
N SER A 38 -7.74 -5.01 1.51
CA SER A 38 -7.89 -5.18 0.07
C SER A 38 -8.37 -3.89 -0.59
N GLY A 39 -7.62 -3.39 -1.58
CA GLY A 39 -7.98 -2.18 -2.30
C GLY A 39 -7.07 -1.87 -3.49
N ASP A 40 -7.60 -1.09 -4.42
CA ASP A 40 -6.87 -0.58 -5.57
C ASP A 40 -6.52 0.90 -5.35
N VAL A 41 -5.23 1.18 -5.23
CA VAL A 41 -4.69 2.53 -4.99
C VAL A 41 -5.04 3.53 -6.11
N THR A 42 -5.42 3.05 -7.29
CA THR A 42 -5.80 3.90 -8.42
C THR A 42 -7.25 4.41 -8.34
N LYS A 43 -8.05 3.90 -7.39
CA LYS A 43 -9.47 4.22 -7.21
C LYS A 43 -9.70 5.10 -5.97
N MET A 44 -9.64 6.41 -6.15
CA MET A 44 -9.71 7.41 -5.06
C MET A 44 -10.92 7.22 -4.12
N ASP A 45 -12.13 7.04 -4.63
CA ASP A 45 -13.32 6.95 -3.78
C ASP A 45 -13.31 5.70 -2.89
N LYS A 46 -12.81 4.58 -3.44
CA LYS A 46 -12.62 3.35 -2.66
C LYS A 46 -11.51 3.51 -1.63
N LEU A 47 -10.42 4.19 -1.98
CA LEU A 47 -9.34 4.49 -1.05
C LEU A 47 -9.81 5.35 0.13
N ARG A 48 -10.66 6.36 -0.09
CA ARG A 48 -11.23 7.17 1.00
C ARG A 48 -11.97 6.31 2.01
N ALA A 49 -12.87 5.45 1.53
CA ALA A 49 -13.59 4.51 2.39
C ALA A 49 -12.64 3.57 3.13
N LEU A 50 -11.59 3.10 2.46
CA LEU A 50 -10.59 2.23 3.06
C LEU A 50 -9.78 2.92 4.14
N PHE A 51 -9.37 4.18 3.96
CA PHE A 51 -8.67 4.97 4.97
C PHE A 51 -9.52 5.16 6.23
N THR A 52 -10.82 5.43 6.07
CA THR A 52 -11.76 5.46 7.20
C THR A 52 -11.81 4.12 7.92
N HIS A 53 -11.91 3.01 7.18
CA HIS A 53 -11.93 1.67 7.76
C HIS A 53 -10.62 1.32 8.48
N MET A 54 -9.46 1.63 7.89
CA MET A 54 -8.14 1.47 8.52
C MET A 54 -8.05 2.26 9.83
N LYS A 55 -8.49 3.52 9.83
CA LYS A 55 -8.51 4.36 11.04
C LYS A 55 -9.35 3.73 12.15
N LEU A 56 -10.54 3.20 11.84
CA LEU A 56 -11.39 2.51 12.81
C LEU A 56 -10.74 1.22 13.34
N LYS A 57 -10.16 0.41 12.46
CA LYS A 57 -9.47 -0.83 12.84
C LYS A 57 -8.34 -0.58 13.83
N PHE A 58 -7.57 0.50 13.63
CA PHE A 58 -6.49 0.91 14.53
C PHE A 58 -6.91 1.91 15.62
N LYS A 59 -8.19 1.90 16.03
CA LYS A 59 -8.72 2.68 17.15
C LYS A 59 -8.48 4.19 17.06
N GLY A 60 -8.41 4.72 15.85
CA GLY A 60 -8.20 6.15 15.61
C GLY A 60 -6.74 6.60 15.66
N ASN A 61 -5.78 5.69 15.83
CA ASN A 61 -4.36 6.03 15.81
C ASN A 61 -3.99 6.76 14.51
N SER A 62 -3.21 7.84 14.63
CA SER A 62 -2.76 8.63 13.48
C SER A 62 -1.81 7.83 12.59
N LEU A 63 -1.99 7.96 11.27
CA LEU A 63 -1.03 7.45 10.29
C LEU A 63 0.25 8.28 10.40
N ARG A 64 1.40 7.62 10.59
CA ARG A 64 2.71 8.28 10.74
C ARG A 64 3.68 7.99 9.60
N GLY A 65 3.44 6.96 8.81
CA GLY A 65 4.32 6.57 7.72
C GLY A 65 3.57 5.95 6.57
N VAL A 66 3.98 6.28 5.34
CA VAL A 66 3.53 5.64 4.11
C VAL A 66 4.74 5.06 3.41
N PHE A 67 4.68 3.76 3.10
CA PHE A 67 5.68 3.06 2.29
C PHE A 67 4.99 2.54 1.03
N PHE A 68 5.18 3.25 -0.09
CA PHE A 68 4.53 2.93 -1.34
C PHE A 68 5.40 1.96 -2.15
N ALA A 69 5.12 0.67 -1.99
CA ALA A 69 5.75 -0.42 -2.73
C ALA A 69 4.82 -1.02 -3.81
N ALA A 70 3.63 -0.45 -4.03
CA ALA A 70 2.67 -0.96 -5.01
C ALA A 70 3.19 -0.75 -6.44
N ALA A 71 3.51 -1.86 -7.10
CA ALA A 71 3.94 -1.89 -8.49
C ALA A 71 3.29 -3.08 -9.21
N VAL A 72 3.13 -2.93 -10.52
CA VAL A 72 2.84 -4.03 -11.43
C VAL A 72 3.99 -4.06 -12.42
N LEU A 73 4.60 -5.22 -12.57
CA LEU A 73 5.65 -5.47 -13.55
C LEU A 73 5.01 -6.26 -14.69
N GLU A 74 5.17 -5.75 -15.90
CA GLU A 74 4.76 -6.41 -17.13
C GLU A 74 5.81 -6.08 -18.19
N ASP A 75 6.82 -6.94 -18.28
CA ASP A 75 7.98 -6.70 -19.14
C ASP A 75 7.62 -6.94 -20.60
N ASN A 76 7.80 -5.92 -21.42
CA ASN A 76 7.63 -6.03 -22.87
C ASN A 76 8.54 -5.01 -23.57
N MET A 77 8.96 -5.32 -24.80
CA MET A 77 9.64 -4.32 -25.63
C MET A 77 8.66 -3.20 -25.97
N LEU A 78 9.13 -1.95 -25.97
CA LEU A 78 8.27 -0.79 -26.22
C LEU A 78 7.47 -0.90 -27.53
N PHE A 79 8.10 -1.44 -28.59
CA PHE A 79 7.45 -1.65 -29.89
C PHE A 79 6.33 -2.70 -29.89
N ASN A 80 6.35 -3.61 -28.91
CA ASN A 80 5.38 -4.69 -28.77
C ASN A 80 4.37 -4.42 -27.66
N MET A 81 4.50 -3.31 -26.94
CA MET A 81 3.67 -2.97 -25.80
C MET A 81 2.40 -2.28 -26.26
N SER A 82 1.24 -2.83 -25.88
CA SER A 82 -0.02 -2.15 -26.13
C SER A 82 -0.18 -0.93 -25.21
N SER A 83 -1.01 0.03 -25.62
CA SER A 83 -1.33 1.19 -24.77
C SER A 83 -1.96 0.79 -23.43
N ASP A 84 -2.66 -0.34 -23.38
CA ASP A 84 -3.29 -0.81 -22.14
C ASP A 84 -2.27 -1.44 -21.19
N GLN A 85 -1.27 -2.17 -21.72
CA GLN A 85 -0.14 -2.67 -20.94
C GLN A 85 0.70 -1.51 -20.39
N PHE A 86 0.98 -0.51 -21.21
CA PHE A 86 1.72 0.67 -20.76
C PHE A 86 0.98 1.42 -19.62
N LYS A 87 -0.34 1.57 -19.73
CA LYS A 87 -1.17 2.14 -18.66
C LYS A 87 -1.21 1.25 -17.42
N SER A 88 -1.23 -0.08 -17.58
CA SER A 88 -1.34 -1.04 -16.47
C SER A 88 -0.13 -0.93 -15.53
N VAL A 89 1.08 -0.77 -16.09
CA VAL A 89 2.33 -0.70 -15.32
C VAL A 89 2.56 0.67 -14.67
N LEU A 90 2.18 1.76 -15.35
CA LEU A 90 2.37 3.12 -14.83
C LEU A 90 1.31 3.54 -13.81
N SER A 91 0.06 3.11 -13.99
CA SER A 91 -1.07 3.59 -13.19
C SER A 91 -0.87 3.40 -11.67
N PRO A 92 -0.35 2.27 -11.16
CA PRO A 92 -0.06 2.11 -9.74
C PRO A 92 0.96 3.13 -9.23
N LYS A 93 2.11 3.30 -9.90
CA LYS A 93 3.17 4.20 -9.44
C LYS A 93 2.81 5.68 -9.58
N VAL A 94 2.11 6.05 -10.65
CA VAL A 94 1.76 7.46 -10.90
C VAL A 94 0.46 7.82 -10.18
N LYS A 95 -0.65 7.23 -10.62
CA LYS A 95 -1.98 7.56 -10.10
C LYS A 95 -2.16 7.06 -8.66
N GLY A 96 -1.65 5.88 -8.35
CA GLY A 96 -1.72 5.34 -7.00
C GLY A 96 -0.94 6.18 -5.99
N ALA A 97 0.32 6.51 -6.27
CA ALA A 97 1.10 7.37 -5.39
C ALA A 97 0.49 8.77 -5.25
N TRP A 98 -0.02 9.34 -6.34
CA TRP A 98 -0.71 10.64 -6.31
C TRP A 98 -1.96 10.62 -5.44
N ASN A 99 -2.77 9.55 -5.54
CA ASN A 99 -3.96 9.41 -4.71
C ASN A 99 -3.59 9.30 -3.22
N ILE A 100 -2.56 8.53 -2.89
CA ILE A 100 -2.09 8.41 -1.50
C ILE A 100 -1.56 9.74 -0.99
N HIS A 101 -0.77 10.46 -1.80
CA HIS A 101 -0.32 11.81 -1.48
C HIS A 101 -1.51 12.74 -1.17
N LEU A 102 -2.53 12.79 -2.03
CA LEU A 102 -3.70 13.64 -1.82
C LEU A 102 -4.49 13.27 -0.56
N LEU A 103 -4.52 12.00 -0.17
CA LEU A 103 -5.21 11.54 1.04
C LEU A 103 -4.43 11.85 2.31
N THR A 104 -3.11 11.95 2.23
CA THR A 104 -2.24 12.14 3.39
C THR A 104 -1.58 13.51 3.46
N LYS A 105 -1.80 14.40 2.48
CA LYS A 105 -1.11 15.70 2.37
C LYS A 105 -1.28 16.60 3.59
N ASP A 106 -2.42 16.49 4.29
CA ASP A 106 -2.75 17.30 5.46
C ASP A 106 -2.50 16.52 6.78
N MET A 107 -1.88 15.34 6.70
CA MET A 107 -1.52 14.51 7.86
C MET A 107 -0.08 14.77 8.28
N THR A 108 0.19 14.75 9.58
CA THR A 108 1.56 14.79 10.11
C THR A 108 2.23 13.43 9.96
N LEU A 109 2.85 13.20 8.80
CA LEU A 109 3.67 12.02 8.53
C LEU A 109 5.13 12.27 8.92
N ASP A 110 5.76 11.26 9.51
CA ASP A 110 7.21 11.21 9.69
C ASP A 110 7.90 10.68 8.42
N TYR A 111 7.21 9.81 7.66
CA TYR A 111 7.74 9.18 6.45
C TYR A 111 6.72 9.11 5.32
N PHE A 112 7.16 9.48 4.11
CA PHE A 112 6.46 9.21 2.86
C PHE A 112 7.47 8.68 1.84
N VAL A 113 7.61 7.36 1.78
CA VAL A 113 8.65 6.67 1.02
C VAL A 113 8.05 6.05 -0.24
N LEU A 114 8.64 6.37 -1.40
CA LEU A 114 8.26 5.80 -2.69
C LEU A 114 9.37 4.84 -3.16
N TYR A 115 9.04 3.56 -3.35
CA TYR A 115 10.00 2.60 -3.90
C TYR A 115 10.10 2.81 -5.42
N SER A 116 11.25 3.31 -5.87
CA SER A 116 11.63 3.39 -7.28
C SER A 116 12.50 2.20 -7.69
N SER A 117 12.87 2.13 -8.97
CA SER A 117 13.88 1.21 -9.49
C SER A 117 14.97 1.99 -10.23
N VAL A 118 16.18 1.45 -10.28
CA VAL A 118 17.29 1.99 -11.09
C VAL A 118 17.13 1.60 -12.58
N THR A 119 16.35 0.54 -12.85
CA THR A 119 16.13 -0.09 -14.16
C THR A 119 15.23 0.72 -15.09
#